data_AF-A0AAV1V7A1-F1
#
_entry.id   AF-A0AAV1V7A1-F1
#
_cell.length_a   1.000
_cell.length_b   1.000
_cell.length_c   1.000
_cell.angle_alpha   90.00
_cell.angle_beta   90.00
_cell.angle_gamma   90.00
#
_symmetry.space_group_name_H-M   'P 1'
#
loop_
_entity.id
_entity.type
_entity.pdbx_description
1 polymer ?
#
loop_
_entity_poly.entity_id
_entity_poly.type
_entity_poly.pdbx_seq_one_letter_code
_entity_poly.pdbx_strand_id
1 'polypeptide(L)'
;MHSCRPETLKIDISKCRGVEENSILRWFDELDDAIRARRIDYGDMQVSFDQSNLAGRAKTWALGLKLHDPYAFESLEVFKSRSRQTFEPPRAEFRARTELLKLKQGERDVHAYA
;
A
#
# COMPACT_ATOMS: atom_id res chain seq x y z
N MET A 1 -4.27 -42.42 -11.73
CA MET A 1 -3.73 -41.06 -11.95
C MET A 1 -3.55 -40.41 -10.59
N HIS A 2 -2.32 -40.33 -10.07
CA HIS A 2 -2.08 -39.60 -8.83
C HIS A 2 -2.16 -38.11 -9.16
N SER A 3 -3.22 -37.47 -8.70
CA SER A 3 -3.33 -36.02 -8.74
C SER A 3 -2.27 -35.48 -7.78
N CYS A 4 -1.09 -35.14 -8.32
CA CYS A 4 -0.05 -34.46 -7.57
C CYS A 4 -0.60 -33.08 -7.24
N ARG A 5 -1.13 -32.91 -6.03
CA ARG A 5 -1.64 -31.63 -5.56
C ARG A 5 -0.40 -30.79 -5.25
N PRO A 6 -0.13 -29.70 -5.99
CA PRO A 6 1.05 -28.90 -5.72
C PRO A 6 0.97 -28.34 -4.29
N GLU A 7 2.07 -28.49 -3.55
CA GLU A 7 2.21 -28.02 -2.18
C GLU A 7 2.05 -26.51 -2.11
N THR A 8 1.36 -26.01 -1.07
CA THR A 8 1.20 -24.59 -0.81
C THR A 8 2.39 -24.09 -0.01
N LEU A 9 3.04 -23.00 -0.46
CA LEU A 9 4.18 -22.41 0.23
C LEU A 9 3.70 -21.27 1.13
N LYS A 10 4.11 -21.30 2.40
CA LYS A 10 3.84 -20.22 3.35
C LYS A 10 4.95 -19.17 3.27
N ILE A 11 4.81 -18.25 2.33
CA ILE A 11 5.69 -17.08 2.22
C ILE A 11 5.33 -16.07 3.32
N ASP A 12 6.33 -15.54 4.02
CA ASP A 12 6.16 -14.46 4.98
C ASP A 12 6.09 -13.11 4.26
N ILE A 13 5.21 -12.23 4.73
CA ILE A 13 5.01 -10.91 4.13
C ILE A 13 5.25 -9.87 5.20
N SER A 14 6.05 -8.86 4.85
CA SER A 14 6.23 -7.66 5.66
C SER A 14 4.87 -7.03 6.01
N LYS A 15 4.66 -6.61 7.26
CA LYS A 15 3.41 -5.94 7.63
C LYS A 15 3.34 -4.53 7.04
N CYS A 16 2.28 -4.22 6.28
CA CYS A 16 2.06 -2.89 5.73
C CYS A 16 1.58 -1.93 6.81
N ARG A 17 2.38 -0.92 7.15
CA ARG A 17 2.05 0.09 8.16
C ARG A 17 1.34 1.33 7.60
N GLY A 18 1.37 1.55 6.28
CA GLY A 18 0.85 2.77 5.65
C GLY A 18 1.73 4.00 5.87
N VAL A 19 3.05 3.81 5.79
CA VAL A 19 4.06 4.88 5.87
C VAL A 19 4.83 4.98 4.56
N GLU A 20 5.25 6.19 4.20
CA GLU A 20 5.93 6.55 2.94
C GLU A 20 7.22 5.73 2.67
N GLU A 21 7.90 5.28 3.73
CA GLU A 21 9.22 4.63 3.68
C GLU A 21 9.19 3.23 3.05
N ASN A 22 8.05 2.53 3.14
CA ASN A 22 7.81 1.30 2.40
C ASN A 22 6.77 1.58 1.32
N SER A 23 7.21 1.62 0.06
CA SER A 23 6.31 1.78 -1.08
C SER A 23 5.17 0.75 -1.00
N ILE A 24 3.93 1.24 -0.81
CA ILE A 24 2.71 0.43 -0.78
C ILE A 24 2.61 -0.45 -2.04
N LEU A 25 3.18 0.03 -3.16
CA LEU A 25 3.26 -0.72 -4.41
C LEU A 25 4.20 -1.92 -4.33
N ARG A 26 5.37 -1.78 -3.69
CA ARG A 26 6.28 -2.93 -3.48
C ARG A 26 5.60 -3.99 -2.63
N TRP A 27 4.88 -3.56 -1.60
CA TRP A 27 4.14 -4.47 -0.75
C TRP A 27 3.02 -5.22 -1.50
N PHE A 28 2.35 -4.59 -2.47
CA PHE A 28 1.37 -5.31 -3.31
C PHE A 28 1.99 -6.41 -4.16
N ASP A 29 3.23 -6.25 -4.61
CA ASP A 29 3.95 -7.28 -5.36
C ASP A 29 4.29 -8.48 -4.46
N GLU A 30 4.84 -8.23 -3.28
CA GLU A 30 5.08 -9.26 -2.24
C GLU A 30 3.78 -10.01 -1.88
N LEU A 31 2.67 -9.29 -1.86
CA LEU A 31 1.37 -9.84 -1.54
C LEU A 31 0.77 -10.70 -2.67
N ASP A 32 0.93 -10.28 -3.93
CA ASP A 32 0.50 -11.05 -5.09
C ASP A 32 1.24 -12.40 -5.16
N ASP A 33 2.56 -12.36 -4.95
CA ASP A 33 3.39 -13.57 -4.91
C ASP A 33 2.96 -14.52 -3.79
N ALA A 34 2.66 -14.00 -2.60
CA ALA A 34 2.18 -14.80 -1.49
C ALA A 34 0.77 -15.38 -1.69
N ILE A 35 -0.16 -14.63 -2.31
CA ILE A 35 -1.48 -15.14 -2.70
C ILE A 35 -1.33 -16.30 -3.69
N ARG A 36 -0.47 -16.12 -4.69
CA ARG A 36 -0.17 -17.15 -5.70
C ARG A 36 0.47 -18.38 -5.08
N ALA A 37 1.46 -18.20 -4.20
CA ALA A 37 2.17 -19.28 -3.50
C ALA A 37 1.27 -20.08 -2.55
N ARG A 38 0.28 -19.41 -1.93
CA ARG A 38 -0.73 -20.02 -1.05
C ARG A 38 -1.95 -20.54 -1.79
N ARG A 39 -2.09 -20.23 -3.09
CA ARG A 39 -3.22 -20.62 -3.96
C ARG A 39 -4.57 -20.16 -3.41
N ILE A 40 -4.63 -18.92 -2.93
CA ILE A 40 -5.87 -18.32 -2.43
C ILE A 40 -6.72 -17.88 -3.63
N ASP A 41 -7.70 -18.69 -3.99
CA ASP A 41 -8.48 -18.49 -5.22
C ASP A 41 -9.71 -17.58 -5.02
N TYR A 42 -10.26 -17.55 -3.81
CA TYR A 42 -11.47 -16.82 -3.49
C TYR A 42 -11.17 -15.37 -3.10
N GLY A 43 -11.83 -14.41 -3.75
CA GLY A 43 -11.63 -12.97 -3.52
C GLY A 43 -11.80 -12.53 -2.06
N ASP A 44 -12.79 -13.07 -1.35
CA ASP A 44 -13.00 -12.79 0.08
C ASP A 44 -11.84 -13.29 0.97
N MET A 45 -11.27 -14.45 0.63
CA MET A 45 -10.10 -15.00 1.33
C MET A 45 -8.84 -14.19 1.03
N GLN A 46 -8.68 -13.68 -0.19
CA GLN A 46 -7.59 -12.76 -0.54
C GLN A 46 -7.71 -11.49 0.32
N VAL A 47 -8.86 -10.81 0.30
CA VAL A 47 -9.09 -9.60 1.09
C VAL A 47 -8.86 -9.84 2.60
N SER A 48 -9.36 -10.96 3.15
CA SER A 48 -9.12 -11.31 4.55
C SER A 48 -7.63 -11.53 4.86
N PHE A 49 -6.90 -12.15 3.94
CA PHE A 49 -5.46 -12.35 4.06
C PHE A 49 -4.70 -11.03 4.00
N ASP A 50 -5.01 -10.15 3.04
CA ASP A 50 -4.46 -8.80 2.93
C ASP A 50 -4.64 -7.99 4.22
N GLN A 51 -5.86 -7.98 4.75
CA GLN A 51 -6.20 -7.25 5.97
C GLN A 51 -5.44 -7.75 7.20
N SER A 52 -5.19 -9.06 7.28
CA SER A 52 -4.35 -9.67 8.32
C SER A 52 -2.89 -9.20 8.25
N ASN A 53 -2.44 -8.77 7.06
CA ASN A 53 -1.09 -8.26 6.82
C ASN A 53 -0.96 -6.74 6.99
N LEU A 54 -2.04 -6.04 7.33
CA LEU A 54 -1.98 -4.64 7.71
C LEU A 54 -1.56 -4.45 9.18
N ALA A 55 -0.84 -3.38 9.44
CA ALA A 55 -0.42 -2.93 10.76
C ALA A 55 -0.53 -1.40 10.89
N GLY A 56 -0.39 -0.90 12.12
CA GLY A 56 -0.34 0.54 12.40
C GLY A 56 -1.48 1.33 11.76
N ARG A 57 -1.13 2.40 11.05
CA ARG A 57 -2.09 3.31 10.38
C ARG A 57 -2.94 2.58 9.34
N ALA A 58 -2.34 1.69 8.55
CA ALA A 58 -3.07 0.96 7.52
C ALA A 58 -4.15 0.04 8.11
N LYS A 59 -3.88 -0.60 9.25
CA LYS A 59 -4.88 -1.41 9.96
C LYS A 59 -6.04 -0.57 10.48
N THR A 60 -5.74 0.56 11.13
CA THR A 60 -6.77 1.49 11.63
C THR A 60 -7.63 2.05 10.50
N TRP A 61 -7.02 2.40 9.38
CA TRP A 61 -7.74 2.86 8.18
C TRP A 61 -8.72 1.79 7.65
N ALA A 62 -8.25 0.55 7.47
CA ALA A 62 -9.09 -0.52 6.95
C ALA A 62 -10.27 -0.83 7.88
N LEU A 63 -10.05 -0.78 9.19
CA LEU A 63 -11.11 -0.92 10.19
C LEU A 63 -12.13 0.23 10.13
N GLY A 64 -11.65 1.47 9.98
CA GLY A 64 -12.53 2.64 9.84
C GLY A 64 -13.43 2.56 8.61
N LEU A 65 -12.91 2.08 7.49
CA LEU A 65 -13.72 1.85 6.29
C LEU A 65 -14.78 0.75 6.52
N LYS A 66 -14.39 -0.38 7.13
CA LYS A 66 -15.31 -1.47 7.44
C LYS A 66 -16.40 -1.11 8.46
N LEU A 67 -16.12 -0.17 9.35
CA LEU A 67 -17.11 0.32 10.32
C LEU A 67 -18.25 1.07 9.63
N HIS A 68 -17.95 1.79 8.55
CA HIS A 68 -18.95 2.53 7.79
C HIS A 68 -19.65 1.66 6.75
N ASP A 69 -18.92 0.75 6.12
CA ASP A 69 -19.42 -0.18 5.12
C ASP A 69 -18.79 -1.58 5.30
N PRO A 70 -19.55 -2.60 5.74
CA PRO A 70 -19.00 -3.94 5.95
C PRO A 70 -18.44 -4.56 4.66
N TYR A 71 -18.88 -4.09 3.49
CA TYR A 71 -18.44 -4.53 2.16
C TYR A 71 -17.45 -3.57 1.50
N ALA A 72 -16.77 -2.72 2.28
CA ALA A 72 -15.83 -1.70 1.78
C ALA A 72 -14.72 -2.25 0.87
N PHE A 73 -14.47 -3.56 0.91
CA PHE A 73 -13.49 -4.29 0.13
C PHE A 73 -14.14 -5.51 -0.55
N GLU A 74 -14.89 -5.27 -1.63
CA GLU A 74 -15.58 -6.31 -2.41
C GLU A 74 -14.60 -7.26 -3.13
N SER A 75 -13.40 -6.78 -3.47
CA SER A 75 -12.37 -7.55 -4.14
C SER A 75 -10.96 -7.06 -3.80
N LEU A 76 -9.96 -7.90 -4.09
CA LEU A 76 -8.55 -7.54 -3.96
C LEU A 76 -8.20 -6.28 -4.75
N GLU A 77 -8.76 -6.13 -5.95
CA GLU A 77 -8.53 -4.96 -6.81
C GLU A 77 -9.09 -3.67 -6.20
N VAL A 78 -10.30 -3.73 -5.61
CA VAL A 78 -10.89 -2.59 -4.89
C VAL A 78 -10.03 -2.24 -3.67
N PHE A 79 -9.55 -3.23 -2.93
CA PHE A 79 -8.65 -3.03 -1.79
C PHE A 79 -7.34 -2.36 -2.22
N LYS A 80 -6.65 -2.90 -3.23
CA LYS A 80 -5.40 -2.33 -3.78
C LYS A 80 -5.63 -0.89 -4.25
N SER A 81 -6.74 -0.62 -4.93
CA SER A 81 -7.07 0.72 -5.46
C SER A 81 -7.36 1.75 -4.37
N ARG A 82 -8.15 1.41 -3.34
CA ARG A 82 -8.42 2.30 -2.20
C ARG A 82 -7.18 2.54 -1.36
N SER A 83 -6.36 1.51 -1.20
CA SER A 83 -5.10 1.59 -0.46
C SER A 83 -4.10 2.51 -1.17
N ARG A 84 -3.97 2.42 -2.51
CA ARG A 84 -3.17 3.38 -3.31
C ARG A 84 -3.62 4.82 -3.11
N GLN A 85 -4.91 5.09 -3.23
CA GLN A 85 -5.45 6.45 -3.07
C GLN A 85 -5.19 7.03 -1.67
N THR A 86 -5.08 6.18 -0.66
CA THR A 86 -4.88 6.62 0.73
C THR A 86 -3.41 6.79 1.09
N PHE A 87 -2.56 5.85 0.66
CA PHE A 87 -1.17 5.73 1.12
C PHE A 87 -0.14 6.10 0.06
N GLU A 88 -0.52 6.31 -1.20
CA GLU A 88 0.41 6.91 -2.14
C GLU A 88 0.57 8.40 -1.84
N PRO A 89 1.81 8.90 -1.81
CA PRO A 89 2.03 10.34 -1.77
C PRO A 89 1.36 11.01 -2.96
N PRO A 90 0.76 12.21 -2.79
CA PRO A 90 0.25 13.01 -3.90
C PRO A 90 1.38 13.24 -4.92
N ARG A 91 1.30 12.55 -6.06
CA ARG A 91 2.48 12.10 -6.80
C ARG A 91 3.36 13.13 -7.48
N ALA A 92 2.97 14.41 -7.65
CA ALA A 92 3.81 15.32 -8.44
C ALA A 92 3.74 16.78 -8.01
N GLU A 93 2.56 17.34 -7.82
CA GLU A 93 2.43 18.79 -7.60
C GLU A 93 3.00 19.27 -6.27
N PHE A 94 2.82 18.51 -5.19
CA PHE A 94 3.35 18.92 -3.89
C PHE A 94 4.86 18.75 -3.79
N ARG A 95 5.41 17.66 -4.32
CA ARG A 95 6.88 17.46 -4.37
C ARG A 95 7.55 18.54 -5.24
N ALA A 96 7.06 18.76 -6.45
CA ALA A 96 7.61 19.79 -7.34
C ALA A 96 7.51 21.20 -6.73
N ARG A 97 6.38 21.54 -6.08
CA ARG A 97 6.24 22.83 -5.38
C ARG A 97 7.20 22.95 -4.20
N THR A 98 7.35 21.92 -3.38
CA THR A 98 8.30 21.93 -2.25
C THR A 98 9.74 22.01 -2.73
N GLU A 99 10.12 21.29 -3.78
CA GLU A 99 11.46 21.36 -4.36
C GLU A 99 11.72 22.73 -5.01
N LEU A 100 10.76 23.29 -5.73
CA LEU A 100 10.85 24.64 -6.29
C LEU A 100 10.97 25.72 -5.19
N LEU A 101 10.20 25.60 -4.11
CA LEU A 101 10.29 26.49 -2.94
C LEU A 101 11.66 26.39 -2.26
N LYS A 102 12.22 25.18 -2.12
CA LYS A 102 13.58 24.97 -1.59
C LYS A 102 14.65 25.58 -2.49
N LEU A 103 14.51 25.47 -3.81
CA LEU A 103 15.43 26.07 -4.79
C LEU A 103 15.39 27.61 -4.74
N LYS A 104 14.19 28.22 -4.65
CA LYS A 104 14.02 29.68 -4.53
C LYS A 104 14.54 30.26 -3.21
N GLN A 105 14.55 29.48 -2.13
CA GLN A 105 15.10 29.90 -0.83
C GLN A 105 16.63 29.93 -0.81
N GLY A 106 17.30 29.06 -1.58
CA GLY A 106 18.76 29.06 -1.71
C GLY A 106 19.33 30.21 -2.56
N GLU A 107 18.51 30.83 -3.40
CA GLU A 107 18.93 31.89 -4.34
C GLU A 107 18.73 33.32 -3.79
N ARG A 108 18.11 33.47 -2.61
CA ARG A 108 17.94 34.77 -1.95
C ARG A 108 19.01 34.98 -0.88
N ASP A 109 20.23 35.27 -1.33
CA ASP A 109 21.17 36.06 -0.52
C ASP A 109 20.77 37.54 -0.65
N VAL A 110 20.14 38.06 0.40
CA VAL A 110 19.62 39.45 0.48
C VAL A 110 20.73 40.47 0.75
N HIS A 111 22.01 40.07 0.76
CA HIS A 111 23.15 40.94 1.13
C HIS A 111 24.00 41.42 -0.05
N ALA A 112 23.64 41.14 -1.30
CA ALA A 112 24.40 41.58 -2.47
C ALA A 112 24.08 43.00 -2.99
N TYR A 113 23.28 43.80 -2.28
CA TYR A 113 23.06 45.22 -2.61
C TYR A 113 23.63 46.10 -1.48
N ALA A 114 24.94 46.28 -1.49
CA ALA A 114 25.65 47.33 -0.76
C ALA A 114 26.15 48.38 -1.76
#